data_AF-A0A258M2B1-F1
#
_entry.id   AF-A0A258M2B1-F1
#
_cell.length_a   1.000
_cell.length_b   1.000
_cell.length_c   1.000
_cell.angle_alpha   90.00
_cell.angle_beta   90.00
_cell.angle_gamma   90.00
#
_symmetry.space_group_name_H-M   'P 1'
#
loop_
_entity.id
_entity.type
_entity.pdbx_description
1 polymer ?
#
loop_
_entity_poly.entity_id
_entity_poly.type
_entity_poly.pdbx_seq_one_letter_code
_entity_poly.pdbx_strand_id
1 'polypeptide(L)'
;NPRTGRVHTGYALAATTTGRLSSSEPNLQNIPIRTEEGRRIRRAFVAQPGTLLVSADYSQIELRLLAEIADIPTLRQAFRDGLDIHAMTASEMFGVPVEGMPSEVRRRAKAINFGIIYGISAFGLANQLGIPREEAGLYIRRYFERFPGIRAYMDETRSYCREHGYVTTLFGRRCHYPDIAASNPSVRAFNERAAINARLQGTAADIIRRAMIRMEPALAAAQLSARMLLQVHDELVFEVPEAEVEATLPVIRDVMEQASLPAVALSVPLKVDARAAANWDEAH
;
A
#
# COMPACT_ATOMS: atom_id res chain seq x y z
N ASN A 1 -8.66 -18.98 21.23
CA ASN A 1 -9.11 -18.49 22.55
C ASN A 1 -10.32 -19.32 23.00
N PRO A 2 -10.21 -20.13 24.06
CA PRO A 2 -11.27 -21.08 24.46
C PRO A 2 -12.63 -20.43 24.77
N ARG A 3 -12.65 -19.19 25.27
CA ARG A 3 -13.90 -18.49 25.64
C ARG A 3 -14.70 -18.01 24.43
N THR A 4 -14.02 -17.70 23.34
CA THR A 4 -14.65 -17.07 22.16
C THR A 4 -14.69 -17.99 20.95
N GLY A 5 -13.94 -19.10 20.97
CA GLY A 5 -13.75 -19.96 19.79
C GLY A 5 -12.94 -19.31 18.67
N ARG A 6 -12.38 -18.10 18.88
CA ARG A 6 -11.68 -17.32 17.85
C ARG A 6 -10.18 -17.20 18.11
N VAL A 7 -9.42 -16.88 17.08
CA VAL A 7 -8.02 -16.43 17.18
C VAL A 7 -8.01 -14.93 17.45
N HIS A 8 -7.18 -14.47 18.38
CA HIS A 8 -7.04 -13.05 18.74
C HIS A 8 -5.58 -12.67 18.51
N THR A 9 -5.31 -11.90 17.45
CA THR A 9 -3.96 -11.40 17.16
C THR A 9 -3.63 -10.20 18.05
N GLY A 10 -2.36 -10.01 18.37
CA GLY A 10 -1.86 -8.80 19.01
C GLY A 10 -1.47 -7.75 17.98
N TYR A 11 -2.06 -6.56 18.05
CA TYR A 11 -1.62 -5.39 17.27
C TYR A 11 -0.77 -4.46 18.13
N ALA A 12 0.45 -4.17 17.68
CA ALA A 12 1.30 -3.17 18.34
C ALA A 12 1.19 -1.83 17.61
N LEU A 13 0.75 -0.81 18.37
CA LEU A 13 0.53 0.55 17.86
C LEU A 13 1.82 1.36 17.73
N ALA A 14 2.83 1.04 18.53
CA ALA A 14 4.09 1.78 18.68
C ALA A 14 5.32 0.91 18.44
N ALA A 15 5.28 0.05 17.40
CA ALA A 15 6.37 -0.87 17.08
C ALA A 15 7.15 -0.51 15.80
N THR A 16 6.57 0.27 14.89
CA THR A 16 7.18 0.56 13.58
C THR A 16 7.51 2.04 13.43
N THR A 17 8.63 2.36 12.78
CA THR A 17 9.07 3.75 12.52
C THR A 17 8.08 4.52 11.66
N THR A 18 7.42 3.84 10.70
CA THR A 18 6.49 4.46 9.76
C THR A 18 5.06 4.57 10.30
N GLY A 19 4.77 3.98 11.47
CA GLY A 19 3.46 4.04 12.08
C GLY A 19 2.45 3.02 11.56
N ARG A 20 2.83 2.09 10.68
CA ARG A 20 2.00 0.92 10.37
C ARG A 20 1.79 0.07 11.63
N LEU A 21 0.62 -0.56 11.73
CA LEU A 21 0.40 -1.58 12.74
C LEU A 21 1.31 -2.77 12.44
N SER A 22 1.84 -3.40 13.48
CA SER A 22 2.43 -4.74 13.37
C SER A 22 1.52 -5.74 14.06
N SER A 23 1.48 -6.96 13.54
CA SER A 23 0.66 -8.05 14.06
C SER A 23 1.56 -9.18 14.58
N SER A 24 1.18 -9.80 15.69
CA SER A 24 1.86 -10.95 16.30
C SER A 24 0.86 -11.96 16.84
N GLU A 25 1.28 -13.22 16.93
CA GLU A 25 0.50 -14.31 17.55
C GLU A 25 -0.97 -14.44 17.05
N PRO A 26 -1.20 -14.66 15.74
CA PRO A 26 -0.23 -14.81 14.66
C PRO A 26 0.13 -13.47 13.99
N ASN A 27 1.28 -13.43 13.32
CA ASN A 27 1.61 -12.30 12.45
C ASN A 27 0.92 -12.46 11.09
N LEU A 28 -0.19 -11.74 10.91
CA LEU A 28 -1.02 -11.81 9.70
C LEU A 28 -0.32 -11.25 8.45
N GLN A 29 0.64 -10.34 8.63
CA GLN A 29 1.38 -9.70 7.52
C GLN A 29 2.38 -10.67 6.85
N ASN A 30 2.74 -11.76 7.53
CA ASN A 30 3.66 -12.75 7.02
C ASN A 30 2.97 -13.87 6.23
N ILE A 31 1.64 -13.90 6.19
CA ILE A 31 0.90 -14.90 5.40
C ILE A 31 1.15 -14.61 3.92
N PRO A 32 1.78 -15.53 3.15
CA PRO A 32 2.10 -15.28 1.75
C PRO A 32 0.85 -14.98 0.92
N ILE A 33 0.89 -13.93 0.10
CA ILE A 33 -0.28 -13.49 -0.69
C ILE A 33 -0.43 -14.29 -1.99
N ARG A 34 0.70 -14.70 -2.60
CA ARG A 34 0.75 -15.20 -3.98
C ARG A 34 1.14 -16.68 -4.10
N THR A 35 1.27 -17.40 -2.99
CA THR A 35 1.59 -18.83 -3.01
C THR A 35 0.33 -19.64 -2.69
N GLU A 36 0.28 -20.88 -3.18
CA GLU A 36 -0.86 -21.77 -2.93
C GLU A 36 -1.00 -22.07 -1.43
N GLU A 37 0.11 -22.22 -0.72
CA GLU A 37 0.13 -22.42 0.73
C GLU A 37 -0.47 -21.22 1.47
N GLY A 38 -0.15 -20.01 1.03
CA GLY A 38 -0.71 -18.78 1.58
C GLY A 38 -2.21 -18.67 1.36
N ARG A 39 -2.68 -19.01 0.14
CA ARG A 39 -4.11 -19.09 -0.18
C ARG A 39 -4.84 -20.12 0.69
N ARG A 40 -4.26 -21.30 0.86
CA ARG A 40 -4.80 -22.35 1.75
C ARG A 40 -4.92 -21.88 3.21
N ILE A 41 -3.95 -21.11 3.71
CA ILE A 41 -4.03 -20.51 5.04
C ILE A 41 -5.18 -19.51 5.11
N ARG A 42 -5.35 -18.64 4.11
CA ARG A 42 -6.44 -17.64 4.07
C ARG A 42 -7.83 -18.27 4.00
N ARG A 43 -7.99 -19.39 3.28
CA ARG A 43 -9.26 -20.16 3.27
C ARG A 43 -9.70 -20.66 4.65
N ALA A 44 -8.76 -20.81 5.59
CA ALA A 44 -9.08 -21.20 6.97
C ALA A 44 -9.68 -20.06 7.79
N PHE A 45 -9.62 -18.82 7.30
CA PHE A 45 -10.31 -17.67 7.89
C PHE A 45 -11.72 -17.61 7.29
N VAL A 46 -12.69 -18.07 8.07
CA VAL A 46 -14.08 -18.19 7.64
C VAL A 46 -14.99 -17.24 8.42
N ALA A 47 -16.09 -16.84 7.79
CA ALA A 47 -17.16 -16.07 8.44
C ALA A 47 -17.94 -16.94 9.44
N GLN A 48 -18.63 -16.31 10.39
CA GLN A 48 -19.64 -16.99 11.21
C GLN A 48 -20.87 -17.35 10.37
N PRO A 49 -21.65 -18.40 10.76
CA PRO A 49 -22.91 -18.71 10.10
C PRO A 49 -23.85 -17.49 10.02
N GLY A 50 -24.46 -17.24 8.85
CA GLY A 50 -25.32 -16.09 8.59
C GLY A 50 -24.57 -14.77 8.31
N THR A 51 -23.25 -14.82 8.21
CA THR A 51 -22.39 -13.67 7.89
C THR A 51 -21.44 -14.00 6.74
N LEU A 52 -20.89 -12.97 6.11
CA LEU A 52 -19.82 -13.05 5.12
C LEU A 52 -18.61 -12.24 5.60
N LEU A 53 -17.42 -12.62 5.14
CA LEU A 53 -16.24 -11.78 5.27
C LEU A 53 -16.23 -10.76 4.15
N VAL A 54 -16.03 -9.48 4.51
CA VAL A 54 -15.76 -8.43 3.54
C VAL A 54 -14.29 -8.05 3.64
N SER A 55 -13.57 -8.12 2.53
CA SER A 55 -12.24 -7.51 2.40
C SER A 55 -12.39 -6.18 1.66
N ALA A 56 -11.81 -5.11 2.21
CA ALA A 56 -11.71 -3.81 1.58
C ALA A 56 -10.25 -3.35 1.56
N ASP A 57 -9.66 -3.23 0.38
CA ASP A 57 -8.23 -2.92 0.17
C ASP A 57 -8.06 -1.61 -0.59
N TYR A 58 -7.13 -0.76 -0.16
CA TYR A 58 -6.79 0.44 -0.92
C TYR A 58 -5.99 0.10 -2.18
N SER A 59 -6.59 0.31 -3.34
CA SER A 59 -5.96 0.01 -4.63
C SER A 59 -4.75 0.92 -4.87
N GLN A 60 -3.55 0.38 -4.64
CA GLN A 60 -2.26 1.01 -4.93
C GLN A 60 -2.05 2.35 -4.18
N ILE A 61 -2.44 2.43 -2.90
CA ILE A 61 -2.37 3.67 -2.11
C ILE A 61 -0.99 4.33 -2.15
N GLU A 62 0.10 3.57 -2.02
CA GLU A 62 1.45 4.16 -2.02
C GLU A 62 1.83 4.80 -3.36
N LEU A 63 1.33 4.27 -4.49
CA LEU A 63 1.55 4.87 -5.81
C LEU A 63 0.73 6.15 -5.99
N ARG A 64 -0.52 6.16 -5.49
CA ARG A 64 -1.36 7.37 -5.48
C ARG A 64 -0.72 8.46 -4.64
N LEU A 65 -0.20 8.09 -3.47
CA LEU A 65 0.53 8.99 -2.59
C LEU A 65 1.85 9.48 -3.19
N LEU A 66 2.57 8.65 -3.96
CA LEU A 66 3.72 9.11 -4.71
C LEU A 66 3.31 10.18 -5.73
N ALA A 67 2.26 9.94 -6.52
CA ALA A 67 1.78 10.90 -7.50
C ALA A 67 1.35 12.23 -6.85
N GLU A 68 0.79 12.17 -5.63
CA GLU A 68 0.47 13.35 -4.84
C GLU A 68 1.73 14.04 -4.29
N ILE A 69 2.55 13.35 -3.51
CA ILE A 69 3.66 13.94 -2.75
C ILE A 69 4.79 14.42 -3.67
N ALA A 70 5.08 13.69 -4.74
CA ALA A 70 6.10 14.05 -5.71
C ALA A 70 5.59 14.98 -6.81
N ASP A 71 4.33 15.43 -6.73
CA ASP A 71 3.66 16.31 -7.69
C ASP A 71 3.91 15.91 -9.15
N ILE A 72 3.42 14.73 -9.55
CA ILE A 72 3.68 14.16 -10.87
C ILE A 72 2.40 14.24 -11.72
N PRO A 73 2.21 15.28 -12.56
CA PRO A 73 0.92 15.53 -13.22
C PRO A 73 0.45 14.36 -14.08
N THR A 74 1.37 13.69 -14.78
CA THR A 74 1.07 12.53 -15.63
C THR A 74 0.52 11.35 -14.83
N LEU A 75 1.09 11.04 -13.66
CA LEU A 75 0.57 9.98 -12.78
C LEU A 75 -0.73 10.37 -12.11
N ARG A 76 -0.85 11.64 -11.68
CA ARG A 76 -2.10 12.15 -11.09
C ARG A 76 -3.25 12.03 -12.09
N GLN A 77 -3.03 12.44 -13.33
CA GLN A 77 -4.02 12.33 -14.40
C GLN A 77 -4.36 10.87 -14.70
N ALA A 78 -3.36 10.01 -14.85
CA ALA A 78 -3.59 8.59 -15.11
C ALA A 78 -4.43 7.90 -14.01
N PHE A 79 -4.25 8.28 -12.73
CA PHE A 79 -5.10 7.79 -11.65
C PHE A 79 -6.54 8.32 -11.69
N ARG A 80 -6.74 9.57 -12.14
CA ARG A 80 -8.10 10.14 -12.31
C ARG A 80 -8.84 9.48 -13.46
N ASP A 81 -8.12 9.17 -14.53
CA ASP A 81 -8.67 8.50 -15.72
C ASP A 81 -8.84 6.99 -15.52
N GLY A 82 -8.47 6.45 -14.35
CA GLY A 82 -8.61 5.03 -14.03
C GLY A 82 -7.67 4.11 -14.81
N LEU A 83 -6.56 4.65 -15.34
CA LEU A 83 -5.61 3.89 -16.14
C LEU A 83 -4.78 2.92 -15.28
N ASP A 84 -4.41 1.79 -15.89
CA ASP A 84 -3.45 0.87 -15.27
C ASP A 84 -2.03 1.45 -15.37
N ILE A 85 -1.57 2.04 -14.27
CA ILE A 85 -0.24 2.66 -14.18
C ILE A 85 0.88 1.68 -14.51
N HIS A 86 0.74 0.41 -14.13
CA HIS A 86 1.77 -0.59 -14.44
C HIS A 86 1.83 -0.89 -15.93
N ALA A 87 0.67 -1.03 -16.58
CA ALA A 87 0.62 -1.25 -18.02
C ALA A 87 1.08 0.01 -18.78
N MET A 88 0.70 1.20 -18.33
CA MET A 88 1.18 2.46 -18.89
C MET A 88 2.71 2.57 -18.79
N THR A 89 3.28 2.30 -17.61
CA THR A 89 4.74 2.30 -17.47
C THR A 89 5.39 1.23 -18.36
N ALA A 90 4.84 0.01 -18.42
CA ALA A 90 5.39 -1.02 -19.30
C ALA A 90 5.36 -0.60 -20.77
N SER A 91 4.26 0.00 -21.21
CA SER A 91 4.10 0.44 -22.59
C SER A 91 5.17 1.45 -22.99
N GLU A 92 5.44 2.39 -22.10
CA GLU A 92 6.47 3.42 -22.30
C GLU A 92 7.89 2.84 -22.22
N MET A 93 8.14 1.89 -21.31
CA MET A 93 9.48 1.34 -21.08
C MET A 93 9.90 0.30 -22.12
N PHE A 94 8.94 -0.54 -22.55
CA PHE A 94 9.16 -1.68 -23.43
C PHE A 94 8.64 -1.45 -24.86
N GLY A 95 7.92 -0.35 -25.11
CA GLY A 95 7.34 -0.05 -26.42
C GLY A 95 6.20 -1.00 -26.82
N VAL A 96 5.52 -1.60 -25.83
CA VAL A 96 4.45 -2.58 -26.06
C VAL A 96 3.09 -1.93 -25.80
N PRO A 97 2.10 -2.01 -26.70
CA PRO A 97 0.78 -1.41 -26.46
C PRO A 97 0.17 -1.85 -25.12
N VAL A 98 -0.57 -0.93 -24.47
CA VAL A 98 -1.34 -1.24 -23.26
C VAL A 98 -2.42 -2.29 -23.56
N GLU A 99 -3.11 -2.12 -24.68
CA GLU A 99 -4.11 -3.07 -25.15
C GLU A 99 -3.46 -4.39 -25.58
N GLY A 100 -3.96 -5.51 -25.06
CA GLY A 100 -3.41 -6.84 -25.34
C GLY A 100 -2.05 -7.11 -24.69
N MET A 101 -1.57 -6.26 -23.77
CA MET A 101 -0.29 -6.46 -23.10
C MET A 101 -0.23 -7.83 -22.39
N PRO A 102 0.78 -8.66 -22.68
CA PRO A 102 0.93 -9.94 -21.99
C PRO A 102 1.08 -9.74 -20.47
N SER A 103 0.39 -10.57 -19.69
CA SER A 103 0.40 -10.51 -18.22
C SER A 103 1.80 -10.57 -17.62
N GLU A 104 2.73 -11.26 -18.27
CA GLU A 104 4.12 -11.33 -17.85
C GLU A 104 4.85 -9.98 -17.97
N VAL A 105 4.63 -9.25 -19.07
CA VAL A 105 5.21 -7.91 -19.30
C VAL A 105 4.70 -6.94 -18.25
N ARG A 106 3.39 -6.96 -17.99
CA ARG A 106 2.78 -6.16 -16.91
C ARG A 106 3.35 -6.50 -15.54
N ARG A 107 3.59 -7.79 -15.25
CA ARG A 107 4.20 -8.25 -13.99
C ARG A 107 5.62 -7.72 -13.82
N ARG A 108 6.43 -7.73 -14.89
CA ARG A 108 7.79 -7.13 -14.88
C ARG A 108 7.72 -5.62 -14.65
N ALA A 109 6.81 -4.92 -15.31
CA ALA A 109 6.57 -3.48 -15.11
C ALA A 109 6.20 -3.14 -13.66
N LYS A 110 5.33 -3.96 -13.06
CA LYS A 110 4.96 -3.83 -11.64
C LYS A 110 6.18 -3.95 -10.73
N ALA A 111 7.04 -4.94 -10.96
CA ALA A 111 8.28 -5.12 -10.21
C ALA A 111 9.23 -3.90 -10.37
N ILE A 112 9.33 -3.35 -11.58
CA ILE A 112 10.11 -2.14 -11.86
C ILE A 112 9.55 -0.93 -11.11
N ASN A 113 8.25 -0.64 -11.22
CA ASN A 113 7.62 0.51 -10.57
C ASN A 113 7.88 0.49 -9.07
N PHE A 114 7.51 -0.61 -8.39
CA PHE A 114 7.73 -0.72 -6.95
C PHE A 114 9.22 -0.71 -6.61
N GLY A 115 10.06 -1.41 -7.36
CA GLY A 115 11.51 -1.40 -7.14
C GLY A 115 12.08 0.01 -7.16
N ILE A 116 11.81 0.77 -8.22
CA ILE A 116 12.35 2.13 -8.39
C ILE A 116 11.83 3.08 -7.31
N ILE A 117 10.53 3.01 -7.00
CA ILE A 117 9.89 3.84 -5.98
C ILE A 117 10.49 3.57 -4.60
N TYR A 118 10.85 2.30 -4.32
CA TYR A 118 11.53 1.92 -3.09
C TYR A 118 13.06 2.10 -3.13
N GLY A 119 13.59 2.76 -4.15
CA GLY A 119 15.02 3.07 -4.28
C GLY A 119 15.89 1.86 -4.54
N ILE A 120 15.40 0.86 -5.28
CA ILE A 120 16.22 -0.30 -5.69
C ILE A 120 17.41 0.16 -6.55
N SER A 121 18.54 -0.51 -6.38
CA SER A 121 19.69 -0.31 -7.26
C SER A 121 19.52 -1.07 -8.58
N ALA A 122 20.28 -0.70 -9.62
CA ALA A 122 20.32 -1.46 -10.87
C ALA A 122 20.69 -2.93 -10.65
N PHE A 123 21.57 -3.22 -9.68
CA PHE A 123 21.91 -4.58 -9.28
C PHE A 123 20.73 -5.33 -8.65
N GLY A 124 20.01 -4.67 -7.72
CA GLY A 124 18.83 -5.28 -7.09
C GLY A 124 17.72 -5.54 -8.11
N LEU A 125 17.49 -4.60 -9.03
CA LEU A 125 16.48 -4.75 -10.08
C LEU A 125 16.86 -5.86 -11.07
N ALA A 126 18.13 -5.95 -11.46
CA ALA A 126 18.66 -7.02 -12.30
C ALA A 126 18.40 -8.40 -11.70
N ASN A 127 18.70 -8.58 -10.40
CA ASN A 127 18.46 -9.85 -9.70
C ASN A 127 16.96 -10.19 -9.60
N GLN A 128 16.11 -9.19 -9.35
CA GLN A 128 14.67 -9.41 -9.23
C GLN A 128 14.02 -9.78 -10.58
N LEU A 129 14.53 -9.25 -11.68
CA LEU A 129 14.01 -9.48 -13.02
C LEU A 129 14.72 -10.62 -13.78
N GLY A 130 15.88 -11.08 -13.31
CA GLY A 130 16.71 -12.05 -14.01
C GLY A 130 17.32 -11.51 -15.32
N ILE A 131 17.70 -10.23 -15.34
CA ILE A 131 18.25 -9.54 -16.54
C ILE A 131 19.66 -8.99 -16.29
N PRO A 132 20.44 -8.64 -17.33
CA PRO A 132 21.72 -7.98 -17.17
C PRO A 132 21.63 -6.64 -16.41
N ARG A 133 22.66 -6.34 -15.62
CA ARG A 133 22.74 -5.09 -14.82
C ARG A 133 22.65 -3.83 -15.68
N GLU A 134 23.23 -3.85 -16.88
CA GLU A 134 23.20 -2.71 -17.81
C GLU A 134 21.76 -2.41 -18.27
N GLU A 135 21.01 -3.45 -18.60
CA GLU A 135 19.60 -3.36 -19.00
C GLU A 135 18.73 -2.81 -17.85
N ALA A 136 18.91 -3.33 -16.63
CA ALA A 136 18.24 -2.80 -15.45
C ALA A 136 18.58 -1.32 -15.20
N GLY A 137 19.84 -0.92 -15.43
CA GLY A 137 20.27 0.47 -15.35
C GLY A 137 19.59 1.37 -16.38
N LEU A 138 19.40 0.87 -17.61
CA LEU A 138 18.66 1.58 -18.66
C LEU A 138 17.18 1.77 -18.29
N TYR A 139 16.55 0.75 -17.72
CA TYR A 139 15.17 0.84 -17.21
C TYR A 139 15.01 1.92 -16.15
N ILE A 140 15.93 1.98 -15.18
CA ILE A 140 15.91 3.03 -14.16
C ILE A 140 16.08 4.42 -14.77
N ARG A 141 17.00 4.60 -15.74
CA ARG A 141 17.22 5.89 -16.41
C ARG A 141 15.97 6.36 -17.16
N ARG A 142 15.42 5.51 -18.05
CA ARG A 142 14.20 5.81 -18.82
C ARG A 142 13.02 6.16 -17.91
N TYR A 143 12.87 5.44 -16.80
CA TYR A 143 11.82 5.70 -15.85
C TYR A 143 11.93 7.11 -15.23
N PHE A 144 13.13 7.54 -14.85
CA PHE A 144 13.34 8.89 -14.32
C PHE A 144 13.30 9.99 -15.39
N GLU A 145 13.65 9.69 -16.64
CA GLU A 145 13.47 10.62 -17.77
C GLU A 145 11.97 10.88 -18.02
N ARG A 146 11.15 9.84 -17.89
CA ARG A 146 9.69 9.94 -18.06
C ARG A 146 8.99 10.58 -16.86
N PHE A 147 9.45 10.28 -15.65
CA PHE A 147 8.88 10.78 -14.40
C PHE A 147 9.93 11.54 -13.58
N PRO A 148 10.40 12.71 -14.05
CA PRO A 148 11.47 13.47 -13.39
C PRO A 148 11.09 13.89 -11.96
N GLY A 149 9.81 14.12 -11.69
CA GLY A 149 9.30 14.43 -10.34
C GLY A 149 9.62 13.36 -9.30
N ILE A 150 9.71 12.08 -9.68
CA ILE A 150 10.10 11.00 -8.75
C ILE A 150 11.55 11.20 -8.30
N ARG A 151 12.46 11.50 -9.23
CA ARG A 151 13.86 11.75 -8.90
C ARG A 151 13.99 12.96 -7.99
N ALA A 152 13.33 14.05 -8.33
CA ALA A 152 13.31 15.27 -7.53
C ALA A 152 12.82 14.99 -6.09
N TYR A 153 11.70 14.29 -5.95
CA TYR A 153 11.17 13.85 -4.66
C TYR A 153 12.17 13.02 -3.85
N MET A 154 12.86 12.06 -4.48
CA MET A 154 13.84 11.21 -3.81
C MET A 154 15.05 12.03 -3.34
N ASP A 155 15.54 12.95 -4.17
CA ASP A 155 16.66 13.83 -3.84
C ASP A 155 16.31 14.81 -2.72
N GLU A 156 15.16 15.46 -2.80
CA GLU A 156 14.63 16.35 -1.76
C GLU A 156 14.45 15.62 -0.43
N THR A 157 13.85 14.43 -0.46
CA THR A 157 13.64 13.63 0.75
C THR A 157 14.96 13.23 1.41
N ARG A 158 15.96 12.84 0.62
CA ARG A 158 17.32 12.56 1.15
C ARG A 158 17.95 13.80 1.76
N SER A 159 17.87 14.94 1.07
CA SER A 159 18.44 16.20 1.55
C SER A 159 17.80 16.63 2.87
N TYR A 160 16.47 16.67 2.90
CA TYR A 160 15.70 17.02 4.08
C TYR A 160 16.04 16.11 5.26
N CYS A 161 16.07 14.80 5.04
CA CYS A 161 16.36 13.84 6.09
C CYS A 161 17.79 13.97 6.61
N ARG A 162 18.78 14.27 5.75
CA ARG A 162 20.18 14.50 6.18
C ARG A 162 20.32 15.75 7.04
N GLU A 163 19.56 16.79 6.73
CA GLU A 163 19.58 18.04 7.49
C GLU A 163 18.85 17.92 8.83
N HIS A 164 17.70 17.25 8.85
CA HIS A 164 16.79 17.25 10.01
C HIS A 164 16.84 15.96 10.86
N GLY A 165 17.37 14.86 10.32
CA GLY A 165 17.39 13.54 10.95
C GLY A 165 16.03 12.81 10.93
N TYR A 166 15.04 13.33 10.20
CA TYR A 166 13.72 12.71 10.03
C TYR A 166 13.05 13.14 8.72
N VAL A 167 11.97 12.45 8.37
CA VAL A 167 11.02 12.85 7.31
C VAL A 167 9.60 12.94 7.88
N THR A 168 8.70 13.65 7.20
CA THR A 168 7.30 13.83 7.62
C THR A 168 6.29 13.22 6.65
N THR A 169 5.20 12.68 7.20
CA THR A 169 4.00 12.29 6.44
C THR A 169 3.15 13.53 6.12
N LEU A 170 2.15 13.40 5.23
CA LEU A 170 1.20 14.49 4.95
C LEU A 170 0.41 14.94 6.20
N PHE A 171 0.32 14.10 7.23
CA PHE A 171 -0.38 14.40 8.48
C PHE A 171 0.57 14.87 9.59
N GLY A 172 1.85 15.11 9.28
CA GLY A 172 2.83 15.64 10.22
C GLY A 172 3.52 14.62 11.13
N ARG A 173 3.27 13.31 10.96
CA ARG A 173 4.04 12.28 11.67
C ARG A 173 5.51 12.37 11.27
N ARG A 174 6.42 12.34 12.24
CA ARG A 174 7.87 12.28 12.01
C ARG A 174 8.37 10.84 12.04
N CYS A 175 9.14 10.45 11.03
CA CYS A 175 9.85 9.18 10.95
C CYS A 175 11.34 9.46 11.05
N HIS A 176 11.96 9.08 12.17
CA HIS A 176 13.34 9.41 12.50
C HIS A 176 14.33 8.42 11.88
N TYR A 177 15.42 8.96 11.31
CA TYR A 177 16.52 8.22 10.70
C TYR A 177 17.85 8.85 11.14
N PRO A 178 18.27 8.68 12.40
CA PRO A 178 19.49 9.30 12.92
C PRO A 178 20.76 8.85 12.17
N ASP A 179 20.75 7.65 11.60
CA ASP A 179 21.89 7.08 10.86
C ASP A 179 21.90 7.47 9.36
N ILE A 180 21.12 8.48 8.97
CA ILE A 180 21.08 9.01 7.59
C ILE A 180 22.44 9.55 7.11
N ALA A 181 23.31 9.94 8.03
CA ALA A 181 24.66 10.42 7.77
C ALA A 181 25.75 9.44 8.25
N ALA A 182 25.40 8.17 8.49
CA ALA A 182 26.36 7.17 8.96
C ALA A 182 27.59 7.08 8.04
N SER A 183 28.78 6.95 8.64
CA SER A 183 30.04 6.80 7.89
C SER A 183 30.02 5.54 7.02
N ASN A 184 29.47 4.45 7.57
CA ASN A 184 29.27 3.19 6.85
C ASN A 184 28.33 3.37 5.64
N PRO A 185 28.81 3.18 4.39
CA PRO A 185 28.01 3.38 3.19
C PRO A 185 26.74 2.53 3.11
N SER A 186 26.78 1.29 3.62
CA SER A 186 25.63 0.37 3.58
C SER A 186 24.52 0.82 4.53
N VAL A 187 24.89 1.29 5.74
CA VAL A 187 23.94 1.82 6.72
C VAL A 187 23.32 3.11 6.19
N ARG A 188 24.13 4.00 5.62
CA ARG A 188 23.66 5.25 5.00
C ARG A 188 22.69 4.98 3.85
N ALA A 189 23.06 4.11 2.90
CA ALA A 189 22.20 3.76 1.76
C ALA A 189 20.90 3.04 2.17
N PHE A 190 20.91 2.31 3.29
CA PHE A 190 19.68 1.76 3.86
C PHE A 190 18.77 2.87 4.39
N ASN A 191 19.30 3.77 5.23
CA ASN A 191 18.52 4.87 5.81
C ASN A 191 17.98 5.84 4.75
N GLU A 192 18.76 6.12 3.69
CA GLU A 192 18.28 6.95 2.58
C GLU A 192 17.07 6.33 1.88
N ARG A 193 17.09 5.02 1.61
CA ARG A 193 15.95 4.29 1.03
C ARG A 193 14.77 4.24 2.00
N ALA A 194 15.05 3.98 3.28
CA ALA A 194 14.01 3.92 4.31
C ALA A 194 13.30 5.27 4.48
N ALA A 195 14.03 6.38 4.47
CA ALA A 195 13.48 7.74 4.55
C ALA A 195 12.58 8.08 3.36
N ILE A 196 12.98 7.73 2.13
CA ILE A 196 12.15 7.91 0.93
C ILE A 196 10.83 7.15 1.06
N ASN A 197 10.88 5.91 1.55
CA ASN A 197 9.72 5.05 1.66
C ASN A 197 8.80 5.48 2.80
N ALA A 198 9.37 6.01 3.89
CA ALA A 198 8.65 6.37 5.09
C ALA A 198 7.61 7.47 4.88
N ARG A 199 7.88 8.45 4.02
CA ARG A 199 6.90 9.50 3.70
C ARG A 199 5.65 8.90 3.06
N LEU A 200 5.81 7.96 2.13
CA LEU A 200 4.70 7.29 1.44
C LEU A 200 3.98 6.31 2.39
N GLN A 201 4.76 5.38 2.96
CA GLN A 201 4.25 4.31 3.81
C GLN A 201 3.59 4.83 5.09
N GLY A 202 4.19 5.85 5.71
CA GLY A 202 3.65 6.47 6.90
C GLY A 202 2.38 7.28 6.62
N THR A 203 2.31 7.96 5.47
CA THR A 203 1.08 8.63 5.05
C THR A 203 -0.04 7.61 4.81
N ALA A 204 0.25 6.47 4.19
CA ALA A 204 -0.72 5.38 4.04
C ALA A 204 -1.17 4.84 5.40
N ALA A 205 -0.25 4.66 6.35
CA ALA A 205 -0.57 4.22 7.71
C ALA A 205 -1.49 5.21 8.44
N ASP A 206 -1.25 6.51 8.29
CA ASP A 206 -2.09 7.56 8.88
C ASP A 206 -3.51 7.53 8.27
N ILE A 207 -3.63 7.37 6.94
CA ILE A 207 -4.93 7.25 6.25
C ILE A 207 -5.70 6.02 6.74
N ILE A 208 -5.06 4.85 6.80
CA ILE A 208 -5.70 3.61 7.26
C ILE A 208 -6.19 3.76 8.70
N ARG A 209 -5.38 4.30 9.61
CA ARG A 209 -5.80 4.52 11.01
C ARG A 209 -6.97 5.48 11.11
N ARG A 210 -7.02 6.52 10.27
CA ARG A 210 -8.16 7.44 10.22
C ARG A 210 -9.42 6.74 9.73
N ALA A 211 -9.33 5.89 8.71
CA ALA A 211 -10.44 5.07 8.25
C ALA A 211 -10.94 4.16 9.36
N MET A 212 -10.03 3.49 10.08
CA MET A 212 -10.37 2.59 11.19
C MET A 212 -11.18 3.30 12.27
N ILE A 213 -10.73 4.48 12.72
CA ILE A 213 -11.41 5.27 13.76
C ILE A 213 -12.80 5.74 13.32
N ARG A 214 -12.99 6.01 12.03
CA ARG A 214 -14.25 6.52 11.48
C ARG A 214 -15.28 5.46 11.19
N MET A 215 -14.85 4.21 11.07
CA MET A 215 -15.69 3.14 10.55
C MET A 215 -16.85 2.81 11.49
N GLU A 216 -16.56 2.60 12.78
CA GLU A 216 -17.59 2.21 13.76
C GLU A 216 -18.71 3.27 13.90
N PRO A 217 -18.41 4.58 14.03
CA PRO A 217 -19.45 5.61 13.99
C PRO A 217 -20.27 5.63 12.69
N ALA A 218 -19.63 5.41 11.54
CA ALA A 218 -20.31 5.42 10.24
C ALA A 218 -21.26 4.22 10.08
N LEU A 219 -20.82 3.03 10.49
CA LEU A 219 -21.66 1.83 10.50
C LEU A 219 -22.85 1.98 11.46
N ALA A 220 -22.61 2.53 12.65
CA ALA A 220 -23.67 2.80 13.62
C ALA A 220 -24.71 3.80 13.10
N ALA A 221 -24.27 4.89 12.45
CA ALA A 221 -25.16 5.88 11.83
C ALA A 221 -26.01 5.28 10.70
N ALA A 222 -25.44 4.34 9.93
CA ALA A 222 -26.15 3.59 8.90
C ALA A 222 -27.00 2.42 9.45
N GLN A 223 -27.01 2.21 10.78
CA GLN A 223 -27.70 1.10 11.45
C GLN A 223 -27.26 -0.28 10.94
N LEU A 224 -25.98 -0.42 10.59
CA LEU A 224 -25.37 -1.66 10.10
C LEU A 224 -24.63 -2.38 11.23
N SER A 225 -24.69 -3.70 11.21
CA SER A 225 -24.14 -4.59 12.24
C SER A 225 -22.74 -5.13 11.89
N ALA A 226 -22.13 -4.61 10.81
CA ALA A 226 -20.81 -5.00 10.36
C ALA A 226 -19.74 -4.79 11.45
N ARG A 227 -18.83 -5.74 11.57
CA ARG A 227 -17.74 -5.70 12.56
C ARG A 227 -16.39 -5.75 11.88
N MET A 228 -15.55 -4.74 12.13
CA MET A 228 -14.14 -4.78 11.71
C MET A 228 -13.38 -5.81 12.55
N LEU A 229 -12.72 -6.75 11.86
CA LEU A 229 -11.99 -7.84 12.48
C LEU A 229 -10.48 -7.62 12.42
N LEU A 230 -9.95 -7.36 11.23
CA LEU A 230 -8.51 -7.37 10.96
C LEU A 230 -8.09 -6.13 10.17
N GLN A 231 -6.81 -5.76 10.36
CA GLN A 231 -6.09 -4.82 9.51
C GLN A 231 -4.84 -5.53 9.03
N VAL A 232 -4.67 -5.69 7.71
CA VAL A 232 -3.52 -6.40 7.12
C VAL A 232 -3.05 -5.63 5.90
N HIS A 233 -1.77 -5.22 5.86
CA HIS A 233 -1.24 -4.35 4.80
C HIS A 233 -2.07 -3.06 4.61
N ASP A 234 -2.74 -2.92 3.46
CA ASP A 234 -3.61 -1.79 3.09
C ASP A 234 -5.11 -2.16 3.17
N GLU A 235 -5.41 -3.32 3.75
CA GLU A 235 -6.73 -3.95 3.80
C GLU A 235 -7.35 -3.86 5.21
N LEU A 236 -8.67 -3.66 5.23
CA LEU A 236 -9.54 -3.86 6.40
C LEU A 236 -10.49 -5.03 6.11
N VAL A 237 -10.55 -5.99 7.04
CA VAL A 237 -11.42 -7.17 6.94
C VAL A 237 -12.55 -7.06 7.95
N PHE A 238 -13.77 -7.35 7.50
CA PHE A 238 -15.00 -7.26 8.27
C PHE A 238 -15.75 -8.58 8.27
N GLU A 239 -16.60 -8.78 9.27
CA GLU A 239 -17.65 -9.79 9.30
C GLU A 239 -18.99 -9.05 9.25
N VAL A 240 -19.83 -9.40 8.27
CA VAL A 240 -21.04 -8.64 7.92
C VAL A 240 -22.21 -9.61 7.78
N PRO A 241 -23.39 -9.37 8.39
CA PRO A 241 -24.58 -10.17 8.12
C PRO A 241 -24.88 -10.23 6.63
N GLU A 242 -25.20 -11.40 6.12
CA GLU A 242 -25.39 -11.62 4.68
C GLU A 242 -26.43 -10.66 4.08
N ALA A 243 -27.52 -10.41 4.82
CA ALA A 243 -28.58 -9.49 4.42
C ALA A 243 -28.16 -8.01 4.36
N GLU A 244 -27.04 -7.63 5.00
CA GLU A 244 -26.57 -6.25 5.11
C GLU A 244 -25.40 -5.93 4.16
N VAL A 245 -24.86 -6.92 3.44
CA VAL A 245 -23.63 -6.76 2.64
C VAL A 245 -23.76 -5.65 1.60
N GLU A 246 -24.82 -5.65 0.80
CA GLU A 246 -25.04 -4.65 -0.26
C GLU A 246 -25.11 -3.22 0.29
N ALA A 247 -25.69 -3.04 1.48
CA ALA A 247 -25.76 -1.74 2.15
C ALA A 247 -24.43 -1.36 2.84
N THR A 248 -23.64 -2.34 3.26
CA THR A 248 -22.39 -2.13 3.99
C THR A 248 -21.22 -1.76 3.08
N LEU A 249 -21.10 -2.40 1.91
CA LEU A 249 -20.02 -2.15 0.95
C LEU A 249 -19.85 -0.66 0.56
N PRO A 250 -20.90 0.11 0.23
CA PRO A 250 -20.72 1.54 -0.06
C PRO A 250 -20.26 2.35 1.15
N VAL A 251 -20.73 2.03 2.37
CA VAL A 251 -20.31 2.73 3.60
C VAL A 251 -18.83 2.49 3.89
N ILE A 252 -18.36 1.24 3.80
CA ILE A 252 -16.94 0.91 3.99
C ILE A 252 -16.07 1.65 2.98
N ARG A 253 -16.45 1.61 1.68
CA ARG A 253 -15.71 2.29 0.61
C ARG A 253 -15.64 3.78 0.86
N ASP A 254 -16.77 4.44 1.14
CA ASP A 254 -16.80 5.89 1.35
C ASP A 254 -15.94 6.32 2.55
N VAL A 255 -16.06 5.63 3.69
CA VAL A 255 -15.26 5.94 4.88
C VAL A 255 -13.76 5.84 4.60
N MET A 256 -13.34 4.80 3.89
CA MET A 256 -11.94 4.59 3.54
C MET A 256 -11.47 5.60 2.49
N GLU A 257 -12.19 5.78 1.39
CA GLU A 257 -11.81 6.72 0.32
C GLU A 257 -11.75 8.18 0.80
N GLN A 258 -12.58 8.55 1.79
CA GLN A 258 -12.61 9.89 2.41
C GLN A 258 -11.72 10.02 3.67
N ALA A 259 -10.95 8.99 4.02
CA ALA A 259 -10.23 8.95 5.30
C ALA A 259 -9.17 10.06 5.47
N SER A 260 -8.67 10.63 4.38
CA SER A 260 -7.72 11.75 4.41
C SER A 260 -8.37 13.07 4.84
N LEU A 261 -9.62 13.33 4.44
CA LEU A 261 -10.35 14.56 4.72
C LEU A 261 -10.73 14.70 6.21
N PRO A 262 -11.04 15.90 6.72
CA PRO A 262 -10.71 17.19 6.13
C PRO A 262 -9.23 17.58 6.33
N ALA A 263 -8.43 16.73 7.00
CA ALA A 263 -7.08 17.09 7.40
C ALA A 263 -6.13 17.24 6.20
N VAL A 264 -6.26 16.38 5.20
CA VAL A 264 -5.51 16.44 3.95
C VAL A 264 -6.47 16.19 2.80
N ALA A 265 -6.61 17.16 1.90
CA ALA A 265 -7.31 16.98 0.63
C ALA A 265 -6.30 16.51 -0.42
N LEU A 266 -6.48 15.29 -0.94
CA LEU A 266 -5.62 14.72 -1.98
C LEU A 266 -6.21 15.07 -3.35
N SER A 267 -5.35 15.51 -4.28
CA SER A 267 -5.76 15.77 -5.66
C SER A 267 -5.92 14.48 -6.48
N VAL A 268 -5.32 13.38 -6.01
CA VAL A 268 -5.49 12.02 -6.52
C VAL A 268 -6.53 11.31 -5.65
N PRO A 269 -7.65 10.82 -6.21
CA PRO A 269 -8.65 10.11 -5.43
C PRO A 269 -8.05 8.81 -4.88
N LEU A 270 -8.33 8.52 -3.61
CA LEU A 270 -8.15 7.16 -3.09
C LEU A 270 -9.22 6.26 -3.72
N LYS A 271 -8.89 4.98 -3.89
CA LYS A 271 -9.82 3.98 -4.40
C LYS A 271 -9.76 2.76 -3.51
N VAL A 272 -10.93 2.19 -3.22
CA VAL A 272 -11.07 0.97 -2.42
C VAL A 272 -11.84 -0.07 -3.22
N ASP A 273 -11.22 -1.23 -3.38
CA ASP A 273 -11.91 -2.41 -3.90
C ASP A 273 -12.42 -3.22 -2.71
N ALA A 274 -13.73 -3.43 -2.64
CA ALA A 274 -14.37 -4.16 -1.55
C ALA A 274 -15.19 -5.34 -2.09
N ARG A 275 -15.00 -6.53 -1.50
CA ARG A 275 -15.67 -7.78 -1.92
C ARG A 275 -16.08 -8.60 -0.72
N ALA A 276 -17.23 -9.28 -0.84
CA ALA A 276 -17.76 -10.18 0.17
C ALA A 276 -17.61 -11.64 -0.27
N ALA A 277 -17.21 -12.52 0.64
CA ALA A 277 -17.15 -13.95 0.40
C ALA A 277 -17.24 -14.76 1.70
N ALA A 278 -17.32 -16.09 1.60
CA ALA A 278 -17.44 -16.98 2.75
C ALA A 278 -16.11 -17.14 3.53
N ASN A 279 -14.98 -16.92 2.86
CA ASN A 279 -13.65 -16.99 3.46
C ASN A 279 -12.73 -15.88 2.92
N TRP A 280 -11.60 -15.66 3.60
CA TRP A 280 -10.72 -14.53 3.31
C TRP A 280 -9.98 -14.65 1.97
N ASP A 281 -9.70 -15.86 1.47
CA ASP A 281 -9.06 -16.06 0.15
C ASP A 281 -9.98 -15.62 -1.00
N GLU A 282 -11.28 -15.87 -0.88
CA GLU A 282 -12.27 -15.50 -1.90
C GLU A 282 -12.65 -14.01 -1.85
N ALA A 283 -12.58 -13.40 -0.68
CA ALA A 283 -12.85 -11.97 -0.51
C ALA A 283 -11.68 -11.10 -0.99
N HIS A 284 -10.44 -11.62 -0.96
CA HIS A 284 -9.21 -10.91 -1.31
C HIS A 284 -8.91 -10.95 -2.83
#